data_AF-A0A5D6XYA9-F1
#
_entry.id   AF-A0A5D6XYA9-F1
#
_cell.length_a   1.000
_cell.length_b   1.000
_cell.length_c   1.000
_cell.angle_alpha   90.00
_cell.angle_beta   90.00
_cell.angle_gamma   90.00
#
_symmetry.space_group_name_H-M   'P 1'
#
loop_
_entity.id
_entity.type
_entity.pdbx_description
1 polymer ?
#
loop_
_entity_poly.entity_id
_entity_poly.type
_entity_poly.pdbx_seq_one_letter_code
_entity_poly.pdbx_strand_id
1 'polypeptide(L)'
;MLLVLCTAAAGDWRCRARRQLLYEVAANAEWRAIMRTRHCLTASCLDTPTESAWATLYMHGSELNFLNKTSLTRYESYTPPVDPGGWTC
;
A
#
# COMPACT_ATOMS: atom_id res chain seq x y z
N MET A 1 -35.92 -4.40 29.76
CA MET A 1 -35.18 -5.70 29.67
C MET A 1 -33.75 -5.56 29.13
N LEU A 2 -33.47 -4.80 28.07
CA LEU A 2 -32.09 -4.57 27.57
C LEU A 2 -31.13 -4.00 28.61
N LEU A 3 -31.58 -3.07 29.46
CA LEU A 3 -30.76 -2.47 30.52
C LEU A 3 -30.36 -3.46 31.63
N VAL A 4 -31.19 -4.47 31.91
CA VAL A 4 -30.90 -5.50 32.93
C VAL A 4 -29.84 -6.49 32.44
N LEU A 5 -29.83 -6.79 31.14
CA LEU A 5 -28.75 -7.59 30.52
C LEU A 5 -27.44 -6.79 30.45
N CYS A 6 -27.51 -5.48 30.21
CA CYS A 6 -26.34 -4.60 30.21
C CYS A 6 -25.70 -4.45 31.60
N THR A 7 -26.50 -4.36 32.68
CA THR A 7 -25.96 -4.28 34.05
C THR A 7 -25.44 -5.62 34.57
N ALA A 8 -26.09 -6.75 34.24
CA ALA A 8 -25.56 -8.08 34.54
C ALA A 8 -24.22 -8.35 33.81
N ALA A 9 -24.11 -7.89 32.56
CA ALA A 9 -22.89 -8.00 31.77
C ALA A 9 -21.81 -6.95 32.11
N ALA A 10 -22.12 -5.95 32.95
CA ALA A 10 -21.15 -4.95 33.38
C ALA A 10 -20.19 -5.52 34.44
N GLY A 11 -20.64 -6.49 35.26
CA GLY A 11 -19.83 -7.18 36.25
C GLY A 11 -19.08 -8.40 35.70
N ASP A 12 -19.71 -9.18 34.80
CA ASP A 12 -19.15 -10.45 34.33
C ASP A 12 -18.07 -10.27 33.25
N TRP A 13 -16.83 -10.64 33.57
CA TRP A 13 -15.71 -10.63 32.64
C TRP A 13 -15.93 -11.53 31.43
N ARG A 14 -16.74 -12.59 31.55
CA ARG A 14 -17.10 -13.47 30.43
C ARG A 14 -17.96 -12.74 29.40
N CYS A 15 -18.90 -11.92 29.85
CA CYS A 15 -19.71 -11.09 28.95
C CYS A 15 -18.87 -10.02 28.25
N ARG A 16 -17.91 -9.41 28.96
CA ARG A 16 -16.95 -8.47 28.35
C ARG A 16 -16.07 -9.16 27.31
N ALA A 17 -15.45 -10.30 27.65
CA ALA A 17 -14.63 -11.08 26.73
C ALA A 17 -15.41 -11.54 25.48
N ARG A 18 -16.65 -12.01 25.66
CA ARG A 18 -17.49 -12.42 24.53
C ARG A 18 -17.84 -11.25 23.61
N ARG A 19 -18.17 -10.07 24.16
CA ARG A 19 -18.41 -8.87 23.34
C ARG A 19 -17.15 -8.46 22.58
N GLN A 20 -16.00 -8.46 23.23
CA GLN A 20 -14.73 -8.12 22.60
C GLN A 20 -14.42 -9.07 21.43
N LEU A 21 -14.60 -10.38 21.61
CA LEU A 21 -14.44 -11.35 20.53
C LEU A 21 -15.38 -11.07 19.36
N LEU A 22 -16.65 -10.74 19.63
CA LEU A 22 -17.60 -10.40 18.57
C LEU A 22 -17.18 -9.15 17.80
N TYR A 23 -16.69 -8.11 18.49
CA TYR A 23 -16.18 -6.91 17.85
C TYR A 23 -14.94 -7.19 17.00
N GLU A 24 -14.00 -7.99 17.50
CA GLU A 24 -12.81 -8.40 16.75
C GLU A 24 -13.16 -9.19 15.49
N VAL A 25 -14.12 -10.12 15.59
CA VAL A 25 -14.61 -10.90 14.44
C VAL A 25 -15.29 -9.97 13.41
N ALA A 26 -16.12 -9.04 13.85
CA ALA A 26 -16.80 -8.08 12.98
C ALA A 26 -15.79 -7.15 12.28
N ALA A 27 -14.87 -6.54 13.03
CA ALA A 27 -13.83 -5.67 12.50
C ALA A 27 -12.93 -6.40 11.48
N ASN A 28 -12.55 -7.66 11.77
CA ASN A 28 -11.78 -8.48 10.83
C ASN A 28 -12.57 -8.84 9.56
N ALA A 29 -13.89 -8.98 9.64
CA ALA A 29 -14.73 -9.22 8.47
C ALA A 29 -14.81 -7.98 7.57
N GLU A 30 -15.04 -6.80 8.16
CA GLU A 30 -15.07 -5.52 7.45
C GLU A 30 -13.72 -5.21 6.81
N TRP A 31 -12.62 -5.35 7.55
CA TRP A 31 -11.27 -5.16 7.04
C TRP A 31 -10.98 -6.03 5.80
N ARG A 32 -11.35 -7.32 5.86
CA ARG A 32 -11.20 -8.23 4.72
C ARG A 32 -12.05 -7.83 3.53
N ALA A 33 -13.26 -7.31 3.76
CA ALA A 33 -14.10 -6.79 2.69
C ALA A 33 -13.45 -5.57 2.01
N ILE A 34 -12.98 -4.59 2.80
CA ILE A 34 -12.27 -3.41 2.31
C ILE A 34 -11.02 -3.81 1.52
N MET A 35 -10.23 -4.76 2.03
CA MET A 35 -9.02 -5.23 1.36
C MET A 35 -9.32 -5.90 0.03
N ARG A 36 -10.36 -6.74 -0.04
CA ARG A 36 -10.80 -7.33 -1.32
C ARG A 36 -11.24 -6.26 -2.30
N THR A 37 -12.06 -5.31 -1.88
CA THR A 37 -12.53 -4.21 -2.74
C THR A 37 -11.35 -3.40 -3.26
N ARG A 38 -10.41 -3.00 -2.39
CA ARG A 38 -9.20 -2.29 -2.78
C ARG A 38 -8.38 -3.10 -3.79
N HIS A 39 -8.15 -4.38 -3.52
CA HIS A 39 -7.41 -5.26 -4.42
C HIS A 39 -8.08 -5.35 -5.80
N CYS A 40 -9.40 -5.59 -5.86
CA CYS A 40 -10.13 -5.65 -7.11
C CYS A 40 -10.04 -4.34 -7.90
N LEU A 41 -10.19 -3.19 -7.22
CA LEU A 41 -10.08 -1.87 -7.86
C LEU A 41 -8.65 -1.63 -8.39
N THR A 42 -7.62 -1.91 -7.58
CA THR A 42 -6.23 -1.78 -8.03
C THR A 42 -5.93 -2.72 -9.19
N ALA A 43 -6.35 -3.98 -9.11
CA ALA A 43 -6.17 -4.95 -10.19
C ALA A 43 -6.90 -4.53 -11.47
N SER A 44 -8.09 -3.92 -11.37
CA SER A 44 -8.84 -3.42 -12.52
C SER A 44 -8.21 -2.17 -13.16
N CYS A 45 -7.40 -1.42 -12.42
CA CYS A 45 -6.67 -0.26 -12.93
C CYS A 45 -5.27 -0.62 -13.47
N LEU A 46 -4.83 -1.88 -13.32
CA LEU A 46 -3.61 -2.37 -13.90
C LEU A 46 -3.95 -2.96 -15.27
N ASP A 47 -3.24 -2.54 -16.31
CA ASP A 47 -3.32 -3.20 -17.63
C ASP A 47 -2.94 -4.68 -17.47
N THR A 48 -3.36 -5.53 -18.42
CA THR A 48 -2.99 -6.96 -18.34
C THR A 48 -1.47 -7.08 -18.17
N PRO A 49 -0.97 -8.02 -17.34
CA PRO A 49 0.46 -8.08 -17.03
C PRO A 49 1.32 -8.08 -18.29
N THR A 50 0.86 -8.76 -19.35
CA THR A 50 1.44 -8.83 -20.71
C THR A 50 1.49 -7.50 -21.47
N GLU A 51 0.60 -6.56 -21.19
CA GLU A 51 0.53 -5.24 -21.84
C GLU A 51 1.30 -4.16 -21.06
N SER A 52 1.70 -4.46 -19.82
CA SER A 52 2.55 -3.54 -19.06
C SER A 52 3.90 -3.34 -19.76
N ALA A 53 4.37 -2.09 -19.83
CA ALA A 53 5.68 -1.77 -20.40
C ALA A 53 6.82 -2.59 -19.76
N TRP A 54 6.68 -2.94 -18.48
CA TRP A 54 7.64 -3.76 -17.74
C TRP A 54 7.66 -5.22 -18.22
N ALA A 55 6.51 -5.86 -18.47
CA ALA A 55 6.49 -7.22 -18.99
C ALA A 55 6.95 -7.30 -20.45
N THR A 56 6.63 -6.29 -21.27
CA THR A 56 7.16 -6.20 -22.64
C THR A 56 8.68 -6.10 -22.64
N LEU A 57 9.26 -5.31 -21.75
CA LEU A 57 10.72 -5.24 -21.56
C LEU A 57 11.31 -6.55 -21.02
N TYR A 58 10.61 -7.25 -20.12
CA TYR A 58 11.08 -8.53 -19.61
C TYR A 58 11.06 -9.65 -20.67
N MET A 59 10.02 -9.70 -21.49
CA MET A 59 9.83 -10.75 -22.50
C MET A 59 10.57 -10.49 -23.82
N HIS A 60 10.73 -9.22 -24.20
CA HIS A 60 11.27 -8.82 -25.51
C HIS A 60 12.46 -7.86 -25.41
N GLY A 61 12.82 -7.39 -24.22
CA GLY A 61 14.00 -6.57 -24.03
C GLY A 61 15.27 -7.39 -24.23
N SER A 62 16.22 -6.85 -24.99
CA SER A 62 17.58 -7.40 -24.99
C SER A 62 18.29 -7.01 -23.69
N GLU A 63 19.22 -7.84 -23.23
CA GLU A 63 20.01 -7.60 -22.01
C GLU A 63 20.79 -6.26 -22.01
N LEU A 64 20.84 -5.56 -23.14
CA LEU A 64 21.43 -4.22 -23.26
C LEU A 64 20.70 -3.15 -22.40
N ASN A 65 19.40 -3.33 -22.12
CA ASN A 65 18.59 -2.39 -21.35
C ASN A 65 18.18 -2.92 -19.97
N PHE A 66 18.72 -4.06 -19.54
CA PHE A 66 18.62 -4.44 -18.14
C PHE A 66 19.42 -3.41 -17.35
N LEU A 67 18.71 -2.44 -16.74
CA LEU A 67 19.28 -1.51 -15.78
C LEU A 67 20.10 -2.32 -14.79
N ASN A 68 21.43 -2.27 -14.94
CA ASN A 68 22.33 -2.87 -13.97
C ASN A 68 21.93 -2.27 -12.62
N LYS A 69 21.58 -3.11 -11.64
CA LYS A 69 21.02 -2.68 -10.35
C LYS A 69 21.89 -1.64 -9.61
N THR A 70 23.13 -1.45 -10.06
CA THR A 70 24.10 -0.47 -9.54
C THR A 70 24.04 0.93 -10.18
N SER A 71 23.35 1.18 -11.31
CA SER A 71 23.34 2.51 -11.95
C SER A 71 22.24 3.45 -11.43
N LEU A 72 21.21 2.92 -10.76
CA LEU A 72 20.05 3.69 -10.26
C LEU A 72 20.29 4.42 -8.91
N THR A 73 21.49 4.36 -8.35
CA THR A 73 21.82 5.02 -7.07
C THR A 73 22.69 6.28 -7.21
N ARG A 74 23.02 6.74 -8.43
CA ARG A 74 23.98 7.84 -8.62
C ARG A 74 23.64 8.86 -9.74
N TYR A 75 22.36 9.19 -9.93
CA TYR A 75 21.94 10.32 -10.76
C TYR A 75 20.55 10.74 -10.23
N GLU A 76 20.29 11.88 -9.60
CA GLU A 76 20.94 13.18 -9.56
C GLU A 76 20.79 13.79 -8.16
N SER A 77 21.89 13.97 -7.44
CA SER A 77 21.95 14.96 -6.37
C SER A 77 22.45 16.27 -6.98
N TYR A 78 21.52 17.17 -7.31
CA TYR A 78 21.68 18.62 -7.42
C TYR A 78 22.98 19.15 -8.04
N THR A 79 22.98 19.48 -9.33
CA THR A 79 23.95 20.42 -9.91
C THR A 79 23.35 21.83 -9.89
N PRO A 80 23.92 22.80 -9.16
CA PRO A 80 23.44 24.18 -9.21
C PRO A 80 23.65 24.77 -10.62
N PRO A 81 22.82 25.75 -11.04
CA PRO A 81 22.97 26.40 -12.33
C PRO A 81 24.32 27.13 -12.43
N VAL A 82 25.00 26.93 -13.56
CA VAL A 82 26.15 27.74 -13.95
C VAL A 82 25.61 29.07 -14.44
N ASP A 83 25.76 30.12 -13.63
CA ASP A 83 25.51 31.51 -14.06
C ASP A 83 26.62 31.95 -15.04
N PRO A 84 26.30 32.30 -16.30
CA PRO A 84 27.29 32.80 -17.26
C PRO A 84 27.32 34.32 -17.19
N GLY A 85 27.78 34.90 -16.07
CA GLY A 85 27.86 36.36 -16.00
C GLY A 85 28.28 36.93 -14.65
N GLY A 86 29.54 37.39 -14.60
CA GLY A 86 29.89 38.56 -13.81
C GLY A 86 30.49 38.31 -12.43
N TRP A 87 31.83 38.27 -12.37
CA TRP A 87 32.57 38.87 -11.26
C TRP A 87 33.86 39.51 -11.81
N THR A 88 33.76 40.79 -12.18
CA THR A 88 34.88 41.73 -12.09
C THR A 88 34.40 42.93 -11.28
N CYS A 89 35.09 43.16 -10.16
CA CYS A 89 34.93 44.20 -9.14
C CYS A 89 33.77 44.01 -8.16
#